data_AF-A0ABD3KG14-F1
#
_entry.id   AF-A0ABD3KG14-F1
#
_cell.length_a   1.000
_cell.length_b   1.000
_cell.length_c   1.000
_cell.angle_alpha   90.00
_cell.angle_beta   90.00
_cell.angle_gamma   90.00
#
_symmetry.space_group_name_H-M   'P 1'
#
loop_
_entity.id
_entity.type
_entity.pdbx_description
1 polymer ?
#
loop_
_entity_poly.entity_id
_entity_poly.type
_entity_poly.pdbx_seq_one_letter_code
_entity_poly.pdbx_strand_id
1 'polypeptide(L)'
;MWRVAGPSEYLAITGGSIKDVKLAKKAWIWPTQKCVEFCISPVNYAIEMQAMSADKVPFFIHAVFTIGPRITDHESLLLYAKLFASHVKSSCHVKELVQRLIKGQTCVIAPSMTTEYISNEVLKKLQLELNQFGLVIYNVNLVDAKAKMKMVETKVTGTEKIIKNQKQTELAKANAHVAYVRDDQLEDLPRVANQRKSSEGLVSKDRHPVELESD
;
A
#
# COMPACT_ATOMS: atom_id res chain seq x y z
N MET A 1 -28.44 -1.32 -39.70
CA MET A 1 -27.08 -1.88 -39.76
C MET A 1 -27.01 -3.14 -38.92
N TRP A 2 -26.47 -4.24 -39.43
CA TRP A 2 -26.29 -5.46 -38.65
C TRP A 2 -25.06 -5.34 -37.75
N ARG A 3 -25.21 -5.70 -36.46
CA ARG A 3 -24.10 -5.77 -35.50
C ARG A 3 -24.10 -7.09 -34.76
N VAL A 4 -22.89 -7.56 -34.44
CA VAL A 4 -22.64 -8.80 -33.68
C VAL A 4 -21.59 -8.47 -32.62
N ALA A 5 -21.91 -8.74 -31.36
CA ALA A 5 -20.98 -8.58 -30.24
C ALA A 5 -20.02 -9.78 -30.13
N GLY A 6 -18.84 -9.55 -29.54
CA GLY A 6 -17.89 -10.60 -29.24
C GLY A 6 -18.37 -11.63 -28.22
N PRO A 7 -17.58 -12.70 -27.99
CA PRO A 7 -17.92 -13.78 -27.05
C PRO A 7 -18.21 -13.27 -25.63
N SER A 8 -17.43 -12.29 -25.16
CA SER A 8 -17.53 -11.73 -23.82
C SER A 8 -18.20 -10.35 -23.79
N GLU A 9 -18.98 -10.01 -24.81
CA GLU A 9 -19.59 -8.69 -24.99
C GLU A 9 -21.10 -8.81 -25.25
N TYR A 10 -21.86 -7.75 -24.93
CA TYR A 10 -23.27 -7.64 -25.25
C TYR A 10 -23.58 -6.29 -25.90
N LEU A 11 -24.59 -6.29 -26.77
CA LEU A 11 -25.16 -5.07 -27.34
C LEU A 11 -26.28 -4.58 -26.43
N ALA A 12 -26.14 -3.37 -25.89
CA ALA A 12 -27.21 -2.60 -25.28
C ALA A 12 -27.85 -1.71 -26.35
N ILE A 13 -29.14 -1.90 -26.62
CA ILE A 13 -29.87 -1.20 -27.68
C ILE A 13 -31.00 -0.40 -27.05
N THR A 14 -31.10 0.88 -27.41
CA THR A 14 -32.14 1.82 -26.95
C THR A 14 -32.72 2.60 -28.13
N GLY A 15 -33.89 3.23 -27.95
CA GLY A 15 -34.52 4.09 -28.96
C GLY A 15 -35.59 3.41 -29.83
N GLY A 16 -36.14 4.17 -30.78
CA GLY A 16 -37.32 3.78 -31.57
C GLY A 16 -38.53 3.47 -30.68
N SER A 17 -38.87 2.18 -30.57
CA SER A 17 -40.01 1.64 -29.79
C SER A 17 -39.58 0.84 -28.55
N ILE A 18 -38.30 0.87 -28.17
CA ILE A 18 -37.78 0.19 -26.98
C ILE A 18 -37.97 1.12 -25.77
N LYS A 19 -38.74 0.68 -24.77
CA LYS A 19 -39.07 1.50 -23.58
C LYS A 19 -37.91 1.69 -22.60
N ASP A 20 -37.02 0.70 -22.53
CA ASP A 20 -35.88 0.70 -21.61
C ASP A 20 -34.60 0.33 -22.38
N VAL A 21 -33.90 -0.74 -22.02
CA VAL A 21 -32.72 -1.24 -22.74
C VAL A 21 -32.96 -2.68 -23.20
N LYS A 22 -32.61 -2.98 -24.45
CA LYS A 22 -32.64 -4.36 -24.97
C LYS A 22 -31.23 -4.90 -25.06
N LEU A 23 -30.99 -6.06 -24.44
CA LEU A 23 -29.72 -6.78 -24.52
C LEU A 23 -29.76 -7.83 -25.64
N ALA A 24 -28.73 -7.85 -26.49
CA ALA A 24 -28.61 -8.85 -27.55
C ALA A 24 -27.14 -9.17 -27.87
N LYS A 25 -26.86 -10.41 -28.31
CA LYS A 25 -25.57 -10.79 -28.89
C LYS A 25 -25.44 -10.40 -30.36
N LYS A 26 -26.55 -10.44 -31.10
CA LYS A 26 -26.65 -10.05 -32.51
C LYS A 26 -27.97 -9.34 -32.71
N ALA A 27 -27.96 -8.23 -33.44
CA ALA A 27 -29.16 -7.45 -33.69
C ALA A 27 -29.06 -6.59 -34.94
N TRP A 28 -30.22 -6.34 -35.54
CA TRP A 28 -30.37 -5.28 -36.53
C TRP A 28 -30.64 -3.97 -35.82
N ILE A 29 -29.72 -3.01 -35.99
CA ILE A 29 -29.84 -1.66 -35.42
C ILE A 29 -30.52 -0.75 -36.45
N TRP A 30 -31.66 -0.21 -36.08
CA TRP A 30 -32.40 0.75 -36.91
C TRP A 30 -31.83 2.17 -36.79
N PRO A 31 -32.03 3.06 -37.77
CA PRO A 31 -31.49 4.43 -37.73
C PRO A 31 -31.95 5.26 -36.52
N THR A 32 -33.12 4.93 -35.94
CA THR A 32 -33.68 5.57 -34.74
C THR A 32 -33.19 4.96 -33.42
N GLN A 33 -32.31 3.94 -33.49
CA GLN A 33 -31.80 3.22 -32.33
C GLN A 33 -30.33 3.59 -32.05
N LYS A 34 -29.99 3.65 -30.76
CA LYS A 34 -28.62 3.73 -30.28
C LYS A 34 -28.17 2.34 -29.84
N CYS A 35 -26.91 2.01 -30.13
CA CYS A 35 -26.30 0.75 -29.76
C CYS A 35 -24.96 1.00 -29.08
N VAL A 36 -24.77 0.39 -27.92
CA VAL A 36 -23.52 0.44 -27.14
C VAL A 36 -23.08 -0.99 -26.87
N GLU A 37 -21.82 -1.28 -27.16
CA GLU A 37 -21.16 -2.54 -26.85
C GLU A 37 -20.52 -2.44 -25.46
N PHE A 38 -20.71 -3.46 -24.62
CA PHE A 38 -20.07 -3.53 -23.31
C PHE A 38 -19.57 -4.95 -22.99
N CYS A 39 -18.45 -5.04 -22.29
CA CYS A 39 -17.83 -6.29 -21.88
C CYS A 39 -18.45 -6.80 -20.57
N ILE A 40 -18.67 -8.11 -20.48
CA ILE A 40 -19.16 -8.77 -19.25
C ILE A 40 -18.04 -9.42 -18.42
N SER A 41 -16.79 -9.23 -18.82
CA SER A 41 -15.64 -9.83 -18.16
C SER A 41 -15.40 -9.19 -16.78
N PRO A 42 -15.11 -9.99 -15.72
CA PRO A 42 -14.75 -9.46 -14.42
C PRO A 42 -13.49 -8.60 -14.47
N VAL A 43 -13.46 -7.55 -13.66
CA VAL A 43 -12.36 -6.58 -13.56
C VAL A 43 -11.76 -6.64 -12.16
N ASN A 44 -10.44 -6.50 -12.08
CA ASN A 44 -9.70 -6.46 -10.82
C ASN A 44 -9.56 -5.02 -10.30
N TYR A 45 -10.06 -4.77 -9.10
CA TYR A 45 -10.02 -3.50 -8.40
C TYR A 45 -9.05 -3.61 -7.21
N ALA A 46 -7.85 -3.08 -7.39
CA ALA A 46 -6.87 -2.94 -6.31
C ALA A 46 -7.19 -1.71 -5.47
N ILE A 47 -7.21 -1.90 -4.16
CA ILE A 47 -7.50 -0.86 -3.18
C ILE A 47 -6.44 -0.92 -2.09
N GLU A 48 -5.85 0.24 -1.85
CA GLU A 48 -4.90 0.49 -0.78
C GLU A 48 -5.58 1.42 0.23
N MET A 49 -5.65 0.99 1.48
CA MET A 49 -6.32 1.73 2.55
C MET A 49 -5.41 1.79 3.77
N GLN A 50 -5.31 2.96 4.39
CA GLN A 50 -4.68 3.12 5.68
C GLN A 50 -5.74 2.89 6.76
N ALA A 51 -5.46 1.96 7.66
CA ALA A 51 -6.29 1.63 8.80
C ALA A 51 -5.51 1.87 10.10
N MET A 52 -6.23 1.95 11.22
CA MET A 52 -5.65 2.03 12.57
C MET A 52 -6.00 0.73 13.28
N SER A 53 -5.01 0.05 13.87
CA SER A 53 -5.28 -1.14 14.69
C SER A 53 -5.96 -0.74 16.00
N ALA A 54 -6.51 -1.74 16.71
CA ALA A 54 -7.02 -1.55 18.07
C ALA A 54 -5.95 -0.94 19.01
N ASP A 55 -4.68 -1.28 18.79
CA ASP A 55 -3.52 -0.74 19.51
C ASP A 55 -3.07 0.64 19.00
N LYS A 56 -3.87 1.29 18.14
CA LYS A 56 -3.63 2.61 17.53
C LYS A 56 -2.39 2.70 16.65
N VAL A 57 -1.94 1.57 16.09
CA VAL A 57 -0.83 1.56 15.12
C VAL A 57 -1.40 1.69 13.71
N PRO A 58 -0.93 2.66 12.90
CA PRO A 58 -1.34 2.76 11.51
C PRO A 58 -0.77 1.59 10.69
N PHE A 59 -1.62 0.95 9.89
CA PHE A 59 -1.19 -0.10 8.96
C PHE A 59 -1.89 0.06 7.61
N PHE A 60 -1.31 -0.52 6.57
CA PHE A 60 -1.86 -0.48 5.21
C PHE A 60 -2.49 -1.82 4.85
N ILE A 61 -3.73 -1.80 4.36
CA ILE A 61 -4.41 -2.96 3.79
C ILE A 61 -4.35 -2.83 2.28
N HIS A 62 -3.84 -3.86 1.60
CA HIS A 62 -3.90 -3.97 0.16
C HIS A 62 -4.84 -5.13 -0.19
N ALA A 63 -5.98 -4.80 -0.79
CA ALA A 63 -6.97 -5.79 -1.19
C ALA A 63 -7.24 -5.66 -2.69
N VAL A 64 -7.32 -6.79 -3.38
CA VAL A 64 -7.68 -6.87 -4.79
C VAL A 64 -9.02 -7.58 -4.89
N PHE A 65 -10.05 -6.85 -5.32
CA PHE A 65 -11.40 -7.38 -5.51
C PHE A 65 -11.60 -7.69 -6.99
N THR A 66 -11.99 -8.91 -7.32
CA THR A 66 -12.44 -9.27 -8.67
C THR A 66 -13.95 -9.10 -8.73
N ILE A 67 -14.43 -8.09 -9.44
CA ILE A 67 -15.85 -7.72 -9.51
C ILE A 67 -16.28 -7.69 -10.97
N GLY A 68 -17.47 -8.21 -11.25
CA GLY A 68 -18.05 -8.17 -12.60
C GLY A 68 -19.56 -8.30 -12.56
N PRO A 69 -20.24 -8.18 -13.71
CA PRO A 69 -21.67 -8.41 -13.78
C PRO A 69 -22.02 -9.87 -13.52
N ARG A 70 -23.22 -10.10 -12.98
CA ARG A 70 -23.76 -11.46 -12.81
C ARG A 70 -24.33 -11.96 -14.14
N ILE A 71 -23.63 -12.88 -14.81
CA ILE A 71 -23.99 -13.36 -16.15
C ILE A 71 -25.25 -14.25 -16.13
N THR A 72 -25.52 -14.92 -15.00
CA THR A 72 -26.67 -15.84 -14.86
C THR A 72 -28.01 -15.12 -14.79
N ASP A 73 -28.00 -13.83 -14.44
CA ASP A 73 -29.22 -13.05 -14.20
C ASP A 73 -29.37 -11.95 -15.25
N HIS A 74 -30.49 -11.96 -15.96
CA HIS A 74 -30.76 -11.00 -17.01
C HIS A 74 -30.99 -9.59 -16.45
N GLU A 75 -31.63 -9.47 -15.29
CA GLU A 75 -31.90 -8.18 -14.64
C GLU A 75 -30.58 -7.52 -14.19
N SER A 76 -29.67 -8.30 -13.59
CA SER A 76 -28.33 -7.83 -13.25
C SER A 76 -27.55 -7.31 -14.46
N LEU A 77 -27.62 -8.00 -15.61
CA LEU A 77 -26.97 -7.54 -16.84
C LEU A 77 -27.61 -6.24 -17.37
N LEU A 78 -28.92 -6.08 -17.20
CA LEU A 78 -29.63 -4.86 -17.59
C LEU A 78 -29.21 -3.67 -16.73
N LEU A 79 -29.12 -3.86 -15.40
CA LEU A 79 -28.63 -2.84 -14.46
C LEU A 79 -27.18 -2.44 -14.78
N TYR A 80 -26.33 -3.41 -15.09
CA TYR A 80 -24.95 -3.17 -15.51
C TYR A 80 -24.87 -2.40 -16.83
N ALA A 81 -25.70 -2.73 -17.81
CA ALA A 81 -25.77 -2.01 -19.08
C ALA A 81 -26.22 -0.54 -18.89
N LYS A 82 -27.19 -0.30 -18.01
CA LYS A 82 -27.65 1.05 -17.64
C LYS A 82 -26.54 1.87 -17.00
N LEU A 83 -25.73 1.25 -16.13
CA LEU A 83 -24.58 1.90 -15.51
C LEU A 83 -23.56 2.38 -16.57
N PHE A 84 -23.32 1.58 -17.62
CA PHE A 84 -22.41 1.94 -18.72
C PHE A 84 -22.99 2.96 -19.70
N ALA A 85 -24.31 3.00 -19.88
CA ALA A 85 -24.96 3.90 -20.83
C ALA A 85 -24.99 5.38 -20.38
N SER A 86 -24.77 5.65 -19.08
CA SER A 86 -25.00 6.97 -18.48
C SER A 86 -23.96 8.05 -18.87
N HIS A 87 -22.75 7.71 -19.35
CA HIS A 87 -21.71 8.72 -19.64
C HIS A 87 -20.75 8.40 -20.81
N VAL A 88 -20.30 9.45 -21.50
CA VAL A 88 -19.37 9.48 -22.65
C VAL A 88 -17.94 8.95 -22.33
N LYS A 89 -17.64 8.64 -21.05
CA LYS A 89 -16.40 8.00 -20.55
C LYS A 89 -16.70 6.88 -19.54
N SER A 90 -17.56 5.94 -19.94
CA SER A 90 -18.23 4.97 -19.08
C SER A 90 -17.32 4.06 -18.23
N SER A 91 -16.18 3.61 -18.75
CA SER A 91 -15.30 2.66 -18.02
C SER A 91 -14.60 3.29 -16.80
N CYS A 92 -14.22 4.57 -16.89
CA CYS A 92 -13.57 5.30 -15.79
C CYS A 92 -14.54 5.53 -14.63
N HIS A 93 -15.78 5.93 -14.95
CA HIS A 93 -16.78 6.26 -13.92
C HIS A 93 -17.21 5.03 -13.12
N VAL A 94 -17.40 3.87 -13.77
CA VAL A 94 -17.71 2.62 -13.07
C VAL A 94 -16.58 2.18 -12.15
N LYS A 95 -15.34 2.33 -12.60
CA LYS A 95 -14.17 2.00 -11.78
C LYS A 95 -14.10 2.87 -10.52
N GLU A 96 -14.29 4.17 -10.67
CA GLU A 96 -14.31 5.08 -9.52
C GLU A 96 -15.48 4.81 -8.57
N LEU A 97 -16.67 4.51 -9.10
CA LEU A 97 -17.84 4.19 -8.30
C LEU A 97 -17.60 2.94 -7.45
N VAL A 98 -17.14 1.85 -8.08
CA VAL A 98 -16.83 0.61 -7.37
C VAL A 98 -15.73 0.83 -6.33
N GLN A 99 -14.67 1.57 -6.66
CA GLN A 99 -13.62 1.91 -5.69
C GLN A 99 -14.15 2.76 -4.53
N ARG A 100 -15.06 3.70 -4.78
CA ARG A 100 -15.68 4.53 -3.73
C ARG A 100 -16.56 3.72 -2.79
N LEU A 101 -17.36 2.79 -3.31
CA LEU A 101 -18.20 1.91 -2.48
C LEU A 101 -17.33 1.03 -1.56
N ILE A 102 -16.32 0.37 -2.14
CA ILE A 102 -15.42 -0.50 -1.37
C ILE A 102 -14.69 0.30 -0.28
N LYS A 103 -14.17 1.49 -0.62
CA LYS A 103 -13.54 2.38 0.36
C LYS A 103 -14.52 2.83 1.44
N GLY A 104 -15.73 3.24 1.07
CA GLY A 104 -16.76 3.66 2.02
C GLY A 104 -17.09 2.57 3.04
N GLN A 105 -17.37 1.35 2.57
CA GLN A 105 -17.72 0.22 3.44
C GLN A 105 -16.54 -0.27 4.29
N THR A 106 -15.32 -0.22 3.74
CA THR A 106 -14.12 -0.67 4.47
C THR A 106 -13.67 0.38 5.49
N CYS A 107 -13.80 1.70 5.22
CA CYS A 107 -13.41 2.76 6.16
C CYS A 107 -14.20 2.71 7.47
N VAL A 108 -15.48 2.34 7.43
CA VAL A 108 -16.36 2.25 8.60
C VAL A 108 -15.89 1.14 9.57
N ILE A 109 -15.25 0.10 9.04
CA ILE A 109 -14.96 -1.15 9.78
C ILE A 109 -13.45 -1.37 9.92
N ALA A 110 -12.62 -0.64 9.18
CA ALA A 110 -11.17 -0.65 9.28
C ALA A 110 -10.62 -0.46 10.71
N PRO A 111 -11.20 0.38 11.60
CA PRO A 111 -10.73 0.52 12.98
C PRO A 111 -10.92 -0.73 13.84
N SER A 112 -11.87 -1.60 13.50
CA SER A 112 -12.20 -2.82 14.24
C SER A 112 -11.73 -4.10 13.55
N MET A 113 -11.12 -4.01 12.37
CA MET A 113 -10.55 -5.16 11.66
C MET A 113 -9.24 -5.60 12.31
N THR A 114 -9.13 -6.89 12.62
CA THR A 114 -7.83 -7.53 12.81
C THR A 114 -7.09 -7.56 11.48
N THR A 115 -5.76 -7.40 11.53
CA THR A 115 -4.87 -7.15 10.39
C THR A 115 -4.87 -8.20 9.27
N GLU A 116 -5.63 -9.28 9.42
CA GLU A 116 -5.53 -10.49 8.61
C GLU A 116 -6.84 -10.82 7.86
N TYR A 117 -7.98 -10.20 8.18
CA TYR A 117 -9.27 -10.56 7.58
C TYR A 117 -10.17 -9.36 7.28
N ILE A 118 -10.66 -9.30 6.04
CA ILE A 118 -11.91 -8.56 5.75
C ILE A 118 -13.05 -9.40 6.30
N SER A 119 -13.71 -8.90 7.35
CA SER A 119 -14.87 -9.56 7.94
C SER A 119 -15.95 -9.83 6.89
N ASN A 120 -16.55 -11.03 6.94
CA ASN A 120 -17.69 -11.41 6.09
C ASN A 120 -18.83 -10.37 6.13
N GLU A 121 -18.97 -9.62 7.21
CA GLU A 121 -19.93 -8.52 7.32
C GLU A 121 -19.69 -7.41 6.28
N VAL A 122 -18.44 -7.04 6.04
CA VAL A 122 -18.07 -5.99 5.08
C VAL A 122 -18.39 -6.46 3.68
N LEU A 123 -18.03 -7.71 3.35
CA LEU A 123 -18.34 -8.31 2.07
C LEU A 123 -19.85 -8.39 1.82
N LYS A 124 -20.64 -8.71 2.84
CA LYS A 124 -22.11 -8.74 2.74
C LYS A 124 -22.70 -7.36 2.46
N LYS A 125 -22.29 -6.33 3.22
CA LYS A 125 -22.75 -4.95 3.01
C LYS A 125 -22.34 -4.43 1.63
N LEU A 126 -21.10 -4.69 1.24
CA LEU A 126 -20.55 -4.30 -0.06
C LEU A 126 -21.26 -5.03 -1.21
N GLN A 127 -21.54 -6.33 -1.07
CA GLN A 127 -22.30 -7.07 -2.06
C GLN A 127 -23.75 -6.55 -2.18
N LEU A 128 -24.37 -6.12 -1.07
CA LEU A 128 -25.71 -5.51 -1.10
C LEU A 128 -25.72 -4.22 -1.93
N GLU A 129 -24.73 -3.35 -1.73
CA GLU A 129 -24.58 -2.13 -2.54
C GLU A 129 -24.24 -2.43 -4.01
N LEU A 130 -23.40 -3.43 -4.28
CA LEU A 130 -23.06 -3.81 -5.66
C LEU A 130 -24.24 -4.44 -6.41
N ASN A 131 -25.15 -5.13 -5.72
CA ASN A 131 -26.33 -5.75 -6.32
C ASN A 131 -27.22 -4.72 -7.03
N GLN A 132 -27.31 -3.48 -6.53
CA GLN A 132 -28.12 -2.43 -7.16
C GLN A 132 -27.58 -2.00 -8.55
N PHE A 133 -26.31 -2.34 -8.82
CA PHE A 133 -25.65 -2.11 -10.11
C PHE A 133 -25.54 -3.40 -10.94
N GLY A 134 -26.12 -4.51 -10.48
CA GLY A 134 -25.98 -5.81 -11.13
C GLY A 134 -24.58 -6.44 -11.03
N LEU A 135 -23.77 -5.98 -10.07
CA LEU A 135 -22.39 -6.40 -9.88
C LEU A 135 -22.26 -7.46 -8.76
N VAL A 136 -21.32 -8.37 -8.93
CA VAL A 136 -20.98 -9.42 -7.96
C VAL A 136 -19.48 -9.49 -7.72
N ILE A 137 -19.11 -9.72 -6.46
CA ILE A 137 -17.74 -10.01 -6.07
C ILE A 137 -17.48 -11.49 -6.34
N TYR A 138 -16.58 -11.78 -7.28
CA TYR A 138 -16.15 -13.14 -7.59
C TYR A 138 -15.05 -13.62 -6.65
N ASN A 139 -14.13 -12.72 -6.30
CA ASN A 139 -13.00 -13.03 -5.44
C ASN A 139 -12.51 -11.80 -4.68
N VAL A 140 -11.90 -12.03 -3.53
CA VAL A 140 -11.19 -11.02 -2.74
C VAL A 140 -9.83 -11.60 -2.36
N ASN A 141 -8.78 -10.95 -2.84
CA ASN A 141 -7.41 -11.32 -2.50
C ASN A 141 -6.82 -10.28 -1.53
N LEU A 142 -6.39 -10.73 -0.35
CA LEU A 142 -5.68 -9.90 0.61
C LEU A 142 -4.18 -10.03 0.35
N VAL A 143 -3.55 -8.91 0.04
CA VAL A 143 -2.10 -8.83 -0.12
C VAL A 143 -1.55 -8.19 1.15
N ASP A 144 -0.78 -8.95 1.91
CA ASP A 144 -0.12 -8.43 3.10
C ASP A 144 0.84 -7.29 2.75
N ALA A 145 0.48 -6.06 3.13
CA ALA A 145 1.29 -4.87 2.88
C ALA A 145 2.62 -4.87 3.65
N LYS A 146 2.86 -5.85 4.53
CA LYS A 146 4.16 -6.09 5.19
C LYS A 146 5.31 -6.13 4.19
N ALA A 147 5.07 -6.64 2.97
CA ALA A 147 6.09 -6.67 1.92
C ALA A 147 6.45 -5.28 1.36
N LYS A 148 5.50 -4.34 1.28
CA LYS A 148 5.73 -2.99 0.77
C LYS A 148 6.33 -2.05 1.83
N MET A 149 5.91 -2.17 3.09
CA MET A 149 6.52 -1.41 4.19
C MET A 149 7.99 -1.74 4.38
N LYS A 150 8.39 -3.02 4.22
CA LYS A 150 9.81 -3.42 4.29
C LYS A 150 10.67 -2.69 3.25
N MET A 151 10.17 -2.43 2.04
CA MET A 151 10.92 -1.64 1.03
C MET A 151 11.04 -0.16 1.42
N VAL A 152 10.02 0.42 2.06
CA VAL A 152 10.03 1.82 2.50
C VAL A 152 10.95 2.00 3.71
N GLU A 153 10.87 1.13 4.71
CA GLU A 153 11.80 1.11 5.85
C GLU A 153 13.25 0.92 5.40
N THR A 154 13.51 -0.02 4.49
CA THR A 154 14.89 -0.27 4.01
C THR A 154 15.47 0.98 3.31
N LYS A 155 14.65 1.75 2.58
CA LYS A 155 15.06 3.00 1.95
C LYS A 155 15.28 4.12 2.98
N VAL A 156 14.37 4.31 3.93
CA VAL A 156 14.45 5.35 4.96
C VAL A 156 15.65 5.12 5.89
N THR A 157 15.86 3.89 6.37
CA THR A 157 17.02 3.52 7.19
C THR A 157 18.33 3.61 6.40
N GLY A 158 18.32 3.33 5.09
CA GLY A 158 19.45 3.53 4.21
C GLY A 158 19.88 5.00 4.13
N THR A 159 18.91 5.92 3.93
CA THR A 159 19.17 7.37 3.90
C THR A 159 19.61 7.93 5.25
N GLU A 160 19.04 7.47 6.37
CA GLU A 160 19.44 7.93 7.71
C GLU A 160 20.87 7.55 8.07
N LYS A 161 21.31 6.34 7.68
CA LYS A 161 22.69 5.88 7.89
C LYS A 161 23.70 6.69 7.06
N ILE A 162 23.35 7.03 5.81
CA ILE A 162 24.20 7.86 4.95
C ILE A 162 24.34 9.28 5.54
N ILE A 163 23.24 9.88 6.00
CA ILE A 163 23.24 11.23 6.58
C ILE A 163 24.03 11.26 7.90
N LYS A 164 23.89 10.24 8.77
CA LYS A 164 24.68 10.14 10.01
C LYS A 164 26.18 10.00 9.73
N ASN A 165 26.57 9.12 8.81
CA ASN A 165 27.98 8.93 8.47
C ASN A 165 28.59 10.20 7.83
N GLN A 166 27.85 10.92 6.99
CA GLN A 166 28.31 12.20 6.44
C GLN A 166 28.49 13.26 7.54
N LYS A 167 27.52 13.43 8.44
CA LYS A 167 27.64 14.36 9.57
C LYS A 167 28.80 13.99 10.50
N GLN A 168 29.05 12.71 10.74
CA GLN A 168 30.14 12.25 11.60
C GLN A 168 31.52 12.42 10.93
N THR A 169 31.57 12.30 9.59
CA THR A 169 32.77 12.59 8.80
C THR A 169 33.09 14.09 8.76
N GLU A 170 32.06 14.93 8.61
CA GLU A 170 32.19 16.40 8.67
C GLU A 170 32.64 16.86 10.06
N LEU A 171 32.08 16.29 11.14
CA LEU A 171 32.47 16.58 12.52
C LEU A 171 33.92 16.15 12.82
N ALA A 172 34.35 14.99 12.30
CA ALA A 172 35.72 14.52 12.44
C ALA A 172 36.71 15.44 11.72
N LYS A 173 36.37 15.93 10.52
CA LYS A 173 37.19 16.90 9.77
C LYS A 173 37.26 18.27 10.48
N ALA A 174 36.14 18.77 10.99
CA ALA A 174 36.10 20.02 11.75
C ALA A 174 36.92 19.91 13.04
N ASN A 175 36.80 18.81 13.79
CA ASN A 175 37.59 18.58 15.00
C ASN A 175 39.09 18.43 14.72
N ALA A 176 39.47 17.79 13.60
CA ALA A 176 40.87 17.69 13.18
C ALA A 176 41.46 19.07 12.80
N HIS A 177 40.66 19.93 12.16
CA HIS A 177 41.07 21.31 11.86
C HIS A 177 41.22 22.17 13.13
N VAL A 178 40.34 21.98 14.12
CA VAL A 178 40.40 22.68 15.42
C VAL A 178 41.56 22.17 16.30
N ALA A 179 42.04 20.93 16.10
CA ALA A 179 43.25 20.43 16.74
C ALA A 179 44.51 21.06 16.11
N TYR A 180 44.57 21.15 14.78
CA TYR A 180 45.69 21.78 14.06
C TYR A 180 45.88 23.26 14.44
N VAL A 181 44.78 24.03 14.53
CA VAL A 181 44.81 25.45 14.93
C VAL A 181 45.21 25.63 16.41
N ARG A 182 45.01 24.61 17.26
CA ARG A 182 45.41 24.65 18.68
C ARG A 182 46.88 24.35 18.89
N ASP A 183 47.49 23.52 18.04
CA ASP A 183 48.92 23.21 18.12
C ASP A 183 49.79 24.41 17.68
N ASP A 184 49.33 25.23 16.73
CA ASP A 184 50.03 26.47 16.31
C ASP A 184 50.09 27.55 17.41
N GLN A 185 49.26 27.48 18.47
CA GLN A 185 49.31 28.41 19.61
C GLN A 185 50.15 27.90 20.80
N LEU A 186 50.75 26.71 20.74
CA LEU A 186 51.48 26.08 21.85
C LEU A 186 53.01 25.99 21.63
N GLU A 187 53.56 26.66 20.61
CA GLU A 187 55.00 26.66 20.30
C GLU A 187 55.77 27.86 20.93
N ASP A 188 55.23 28.55 21.95
CA ASP A 188 55.86 29.77 22.50
C ASP A 188 56.19 29.72 24.01
N LEU A 189 56.39 28.54 24.61
CA LEU A 189 56.85 28.44 26.02
C LEU A 189 58.06 27.49 26.20
N PRO A 190 59.17 27.96 26.82
CA PRO A 190 60.40 27.18 26.93
C PRO A 190 60.31 26.07 27.99
N ARG A 191 60.76 24.86 27.63
CA ARG A 191 60.82 23.67 28.50
C ARG A 191 62.03 23.72 29.44
N VAL A 192 61.79 23.68 30.75
CA VAL A 192 62.82 23.37 31.76
C VAL A 192 62.76 21.88 32.09
N ALA A 193 63.85 21.18 31.81
CA ALA A 193 64.05 19.75 32.06
C ALA A 193 64.32 19.46 33.54
N ASN A 194 63.86 18.31 34.04
CA ASN A 194 64.41 17.73 35.27
C ASN A 194 64.62 16.22 35.09
N GLN A 195 65.90 15.82 35.11
CA GLN A 195 66.36 14.44 35.13
C GLN A 195 66.56 14.00 36.58
N ARG A 196 66.00 12.86 36.99
CA ARG A 196 66.67 11.92 37.91
C ARG A 196 66.29 10.47 37.57
N LYS A 197 67.29 9.72 37.09
CA LYS A 197 67.35 8.25 37.10
C LYS A 197 67.86 7.80 38.48
N SER A 198 67.29 6.73 39.03
CA SER A 198 68.03 5.55 39.55
C SER A 198 67.01 4.50 40.01
N SER A 199 66.97 3.34 39.35
CA SER A 199 67.17 1.98 39.92
C SER A 199 66.22 1.63 41.07
N GLU A 200 65.38 0.61 41.00
CA GLU A 200 65.72 -0.81 40.80
C GLU A 200 64.48 -1.56 40.29
N GLY A 201 64.70 -2.51 39.38
CA GLY A 201 63.70 -3.54 39.08
C GLY A 201 64.17 -4.87 39.66
N LEU A 202 63.25 -5.66 40.22
CA LEU A 202 63.34 -7.13 40.16
C LEU A 202 62.00 -7.77 40.54
N VAL A 203 61.42 -8.46 39.54
CA VAL A 203 60.88 -9.82 39.61
C VAL A 203 59.62 -10.12 40.45
N SER A 204 58.55 -10.39 39.69
CA SER A 204 57.58 -11.49 39.78
C SER A 204 57.52 -12.34 41.05
N LYS A 205 56.31 -12.48 41.63
CA LYS A 205 55.69 -13.81 41.84
C LYS A 205 54.20 -13.75 42.19
N ASP A 206 53.50 -14.72 41.63
CA ASP A 206 52.13 -15.14 41.88
C ASP A 206 51.73 -15.23 43.37
N ARG A 207 50.49 -14.82 43.69
CA ARG A 207 49.40 -15.75 44.08
C ARG A 207 48.21 -14.99 44.66
N HIS A 208 47.02 -15.31 44.13
CA HIS A 208 45.78 -15.27 44.90
C HIS A 208 45.87 -16.23 46.10
N PRO A 209 45.17 -15.92 47.19
CA PRO A 209 44.18 -16.88 47.67
C PRO A 209 42.83 -16.23 47.93
N VAL A 210 41.81 -16.91 47.42
CA VAL A 210 40.42 -16.87 47.91
C VAL A 210 40.34 -17.87 49.04
N GLU A 211 39.62 -17.50 50.11
CA GLU A 211 39.00 -18.31 51.19
C GLU A 211 39.04 -17.48 52.49
N LEU A 212 38.02 -17.39 53.36
CA LEU A 212 36.95 -18.32 53.71
C LEU A 212 35.85 -17.58 54.49
N GLU A 213 34.64 -18.14 54.38
CA GLU A 213 33.56 -18.31 55.37
C GLU A 213 33.14 -17.23 56.37
N SER A 214 31.82 -17.08 56.51
CA SER A 214 31.15 -17.26 57.80
C SER A 214 29.69 -17.69 57.59
N ASP A 215 29.36 -18.88 58.13
CA ASP A 215 28.12 -19.35 58.78
C ASP A 215 26.72 -19.11 58.19
#